data_AF-A0A7X7VX70-F1
#
_entry.id   AF-A0A7X7VX70-F1
#
_cell.length_a   1.000
_cell.length_b   1.000
_cell.length_c   1.000
_cell.angle_alpha   90.00
_cell.angle_beta   90.00
_cell.angle_gamma   90.00
#
_symmetry.space_group_name_H-M   'P 1'
#
loop_
_entity.id
_entity.type
_entity.pdbx_description
1 polymer ?
#
loop_
_entity_poly.entity_id
_entity_poly.type
_entity_poly.pdbx_seq_one_letter_code
_entity_poly.pdbx_strand_id
1 'polypeptide(L)'
;MKLREIFGVKETPLNGKEAEPVQEDSGRQENSIRGFELAVKLRFTEESQVGRAALLLSCTTDKKSEEELKALLGEEGWKSVATEVGGVASELPQKITRALVGAALNAGVVDKKPREMHALMHAALEAINGFVSLGTLEASIGAKLAIVRNRNWIAVSMVGDTAYHAVAHHERCGLGVMHI
;
A
#
# COMPACT_ATOMS: atom_id res chain seq x y z
N MET A 1 -19.07 10.01 8.59
CA MET A 1 -19.57 10.91 9.65
C MET A 1 -18.93 12.28 9.41
N LYS A 2 -19.71 13.30 9.01
CA LYS A 2 -19.20 14.59 8.49
C LYS A 2 -19.23 15.67 9.58
N LEU A 3 -18.08 16.24 9.93
CA LEU A 3 -17.92 17.38 10.86
C LEU A 3 -18.33 18.70 10.18
N ARG A 4 -19.61 19.07 10.17
CA ARG A 4 -20.04 20.41 9.73
C ARG A 4 -21.13 21.09 10.57
N GLU A 5 -21.49 20.57 11.74
CA GLU A 5 -22.56 21.13 12.57
C GLU A 5 -22.11 21.45 14.01
N ILE A 6 -21.10 22.31 14.18
CA ILE A 6 -20.64 22.72 15.53
C ILE A 6 -20.76 24.24 15.79
N PHE A 7 -20.98 25.08 14.78
CA PHE A 7 -21.06 26.52 15.01
C PHE A 7 -22.35 27.11 14.42
N GLY A 8 -23.41 27.08 15.23
CA GLY A 8 -24.61 27.88 15.01
C GLY A 8 -24.37 29.33 15.37
N VAL A 9 -24.53 30.23 14.39
CA VAL A 9 -24.60 31.68 14.62
C VAL A 9 -25.80 32.22 13.86
N LYS A 10 -26.70 32.87 14.60
CA LYS A 10 -27.91 33.55 14.13
C LYS A 10 -27.55 34.79 13.29
N GLU A 11 -28.25 34.97 12.17
CA GLU A 11 -28.24 36.22 11.40
C GLU A 11 -29.20 37.27 12.01
N THR A 12 -28.80 38.56 11.96
CA THR A 12 -29.73 39.71 11.86
C THR A 12 -28.98 40.87 11.18
N PRO A 13 -29.63 41.66 10.29
CA PRO A 13 -28.95 42.40 9.23
C PRO A 13 -28.72 43.89 9.55
N LEU A 14 -27.68 44.48 8.96
CA LEU A 14 -27.53 45.94 8.87
C LEU A 14 -27.10 46.34 7.46
N ASN A 15 -27.60 47.50 7.07
CA ASN A 15 -27.91 47.98 5.73
C ASN A 15 -26.71 48.63 5.01
N GLY A 16 -26.68 48.51 3.68
CA GLY A 16 -26.23 49.57 2.77
C GLY A 16 -24.74 49.65 2.39
N LYS A 17 -24.39 49.02 1.26
CA LYS A 17 -23.71 49.64 0.09
C LYS A 17 -23.53 48.58 -1.00
N GLU A 18 -24.13 48.83 -2.17
CA GLU A 18 -23.99 48.00 -3.36
C GLU A 18 -22.52 47.95 -3.79
N ALA A 19 -21.93 46.76 -3.70
CA ALA A 19 -20.69 46.42 -4.38
C ALA A 19 -21.07 45.57 -5.60
N GLU A 20 -20.56 45.97 -6.76
CA GLU A 20 -20.79 45.27 -8.04
C GLU A 20 -20.45 43.77 -7.94
N PRO A 21 -21.18 42.90 -8.64
CA PRO A 21 -20.93 41.47 -8.58
C PRO A 21 -19.60 41.17 -9.26
N VAL A 22 -18.61 40.76 -8.46
CA VAL A 22 -17.42 40.08 -8.98
C VAL A 22 -17.91 38.78 -9.62
N GLN A 23 -17.89 38.78 -10.95
CA GLN A 23 -18.23 37.62 -11.77
C GLN A 23 -17.43 36.40 -11.32
N GLU A 24 -18.15 35.29 -11.20
CA GLU A 24 -17.65 33.95 -11.00
C GLU A 24 -16.50 33.66 -11.97
N ASP A 25 -15.28 33.45 -11.45
CA ASP A 25 -14.32 32.62 -12.18
C ASP A 25 -14.71 31.16 -11.97
N SER A 26 -15.69 30.79 -12.78
CA SER A 26 -16.16 29.45 -13.02
C SER A 26 -15.00 28.52 -13.37
N GLY A 27 -14.87 27.43 -12.62
CA GLY A 27 -14.31 26.20 -13.13
C GLY A 27 -12.79 26.17 -13.26
N ARG A 28 -12.09 26.00 -12.13
CA ARG A 28 -10.99 25.03 -12.17
C ARG A 28 -11.62 23.68 -12.48
N GLN A 29 -11.67 23.33 -13.77
CA GLN A 29 -11.75 21.94 -14.17
C GLN A 29 -10.62 21.23 -13.42
N GLU A 30 -10.99 20.51 -12.36
CA GLU A 30 -10.18 19.39 -11.91
C GLU A 30 -9.98 18.56 -13.18
N ASN A 31 -8.78 18.65 -13.75
CA ASN A 31 -8.38 17.76 -14.82
C ASN A 31 -8.61 16.36 -14.28
N SER A 32 -9.74 15.76 -14.67
CA SER A 32 -10.04 14.36 -14.39
C SER A 32 -8.94 13.60 -15.10
N ILE A 33 -7.89 13.25 -14.36
CA ILE A 33 -6.84 12.38 -14.85
C ILE A 33 -7.55 11.08 -15.18
N ARG A 34 -7.75 10.85 -16.48
CA ARG A 34 -8.44 9.66 -16.97
C ARG A 34 -7.53 8.47 -16.68
N GLY A 35 -7.91 7.67 -15.70
CA GLY A 35 -7.26 6.39 -15.44
C GLY A 35 -7.34 5.49 -16.67
N PHE A 36 -6.38 4.57 -16.80
CA PHE A 36 -6.37 3.54 -17.83
C PHE A 36 -6.07 2.18 -17.19
N GLU A 37 -6.59 1.12 -17.78
CA GLU A 37 -6.25 -0.24 -17.37
C GLU A 37 -5.03 -0.72 -18.18
N LEU A 38 -4.04 -1.26 -17.49
CA LEU A 38 -2.86 -1.87 -18.11
C LEU A 38 -2.92 -3.38 -17.92
N ALA A 39 -3.24 -4.11 -19.00
CA ALA A 39 -3.19 -5.56 -18.99
C ALA A 39 -1.74 -6.06 -19.07
N VAL A 40 -1.24 -6.68 -17.99
CA VAL A 40 0.11 -7.24 -17.92
C VAL A 40 0.05 -8.76 -17.98
N LYS A 41 0.83 -9.36 -18.89
CA LYS A 41 1.02 -10.83 -18.95
C LYS A 41 2.47 -11.16 -18.61
N LEU A 42 2.67 -11.87 -17.49
CA LEU A 42 3.97 -12.42 -17.13
C LEU A 42 3.96 -13.95 -17.29
N ARG A 43 5.11 -14.51 -17.63
CA ARG A 43 5.34 -15.95 -17.63
C ARG A 43 6.32 -16.27 -16.50
N PHE A 44 5.91 -17.17 -15.60
CA PHE A 44 6.77 -17.74 -14.57
C PHE A 44 7.34 -19.05 -15.09
N THR A 45 8.66 -19.19 -15.06
CA THR A 45 9.41 -20.35 -15.53
C THR A 45 10.23 -21.01 -14.43
N GLU A 46 10.43 -20.33 -13.30
CA GLU A 46 11.24 -20.80 -12.19
C GLU A 46 10.57 -20.49 -10.85
N GLU A 47 10.75 -21.39 -9.86
CA GLU A 47 10.25 -21.19 -8.50
C GLU A 47 10.91 -19.99 -7.79
N SER A 48 12.10 -19.57 -8.18
CA SER A 48 12.80 -18.39 -7.64
C SER A 48 12.07 -17.07 -7.92
N GLN A 49 11.10 -17.06 -8.86
CA GLN A 49 10.43 -15.86 -9.34
C GLN A 49 9.27 -15.36 -8.44
N VAL A 50 9.12 -15.92 -7.22
CA VAL A 50 8.11 -15.47 -6.23
C VAL A 50 8.12 -13.97 -5.97
N GLY A 51 9.28 -13.30 -6.10
CA GLY A 51 9.39 -11.85 -5.93
C GLY A 51 8.58 -11.05 -6.94
N ARG A 52 8.49 -11.51 -8.20
CA ARG A 52 7.66 -10.86 -9.23
C ARG A 52 6.17 -10.98 -8.90
N ALA A 53 5.75 -12.14 -8.42
CA ALA A 53 4.37 -12.37 -8.00
C ALA A 53 4.01 -11.50 -6.78
N ALA A 54 4.91 -11.39 -5.80
CA ALA A 54 4.71 -10.51 -4.66
C ALA A 54 4.55 -9.04 -5.10
N LEU A 55 5.44 -8.53 -5.95
CA LEU A 55 5.34 -7.16 -6.47
C LEU A 55 4.03 -6.92 -7.23
N LEU A 56 3.62 -7.83 -8.11
CA LEU A 56 2.33 -7.69 -8.79
C LEU A 56 1.17 -7.63 -7.81
N LEU A 57 1.20 -8.48 -6.76
CA LEU A 57 0.16 -8.52 -5.75
C LEU A 57 0.10 -7.23 -4.93
N SER A 58 1.24 -6.63 -4.57
CA SER A 58 1.28 -5.33 -3.89
C SER A 58 0.91 -4.15 -4.81
N CYS A 59 1.04 -4.28 -6.13
CA CYS A 59 0.59 -3.29 -7.10
C CYS A 59 -0.92 -3.33 -7.40
N THR A 60 -1.67 -4.32 -6.89
CA THR A 60 -3.13 -4.39 -7.12
C THR A 60 -3.84 -3.21 -6.47
N THR A 61 -4.69 -2.52 -7.22
CA THR A 61 -5.37 -1.29 -6.78
C THR A 61 -6.77 -1.51 -6.24
N ASP A 62 -7.32 -2.71 -6.42
CA ASP A 62 -8.67 -3.06 -6.00
C ASP A 62 -8.73 -4.50 -5.49
N LYS A 63 -9.77 -4.79 -4.71
CA LYS A 63 -9.94 -6.08 -4.06
C LYS A 63 -10.16 -7.23 -5.05
N LYS A 64 -10.83 -6.97 -6.18
CA LYS A 64 -11.15 -8.01 -7.17
C LYS A 64 -9.88 -8.48 -7.88
N SER A 65 -9.05 -7.56 -8.38
CA SER A 65 -7.78 -7.92 -9.02
C SER A 65 -6.81 -8.60 -8.05
N GLU A 66 -6.82 -8.21 -6.78
CA GLU A 66 -6.07 -8.88 -5.72
C GLU A 66 -6.54 -10.33 -5.51
N GLU A 67 -7.85 -10.57 -5.41
CA GLU A 67 -8.42 -11.91 -5.23
C GLU A 67 -8.18 -12.81 -6.45
N GLU A 68 -8.32 -12.27 -7.67
CA GLU A 68 -8.02 -12.99 -8.91
C GLU A 68 -6.56 -13.41 -8.98
N LEU A 69 -5.62 -12.52 -8.66
CA LEU A 69 -4.19 -12.85 -8.64
C LEU A 69 -3.86 -13.89 -7.57
N LYS A 70 -4.42 -13.75 -6.35
CA LYS A 70 -4.24 -14.76 -5.29
C LYS A 70 -4.77 -16.13 -5.70
N ALA A 71 -5.90 -16.18 -6.40
CA ALA A 71 -6.48 -17.43 -6.92
C ALA A 71 -5.56 -18.09 -7.97
N LEU A 72 -5.06 -17.32 -8.95
CA LEU A 72 -4.12 -17.82 -9.96
C LEU A 72 -2.83 -18.37 -9.34
N LEU A 73 -2.29 -17.71 -8.31
CA LEU A 73 -1.14 -18.21 -7.57
C LEU A 73 -1.48 -19.50 -6.80
N GLY A 74 -2.68 -19.56 -6.23
CA GLY A 74 -3.19 -20.74 -5.51
C GLY A 74 -3.36 -21.97 -6.39
N GLU A 75 -3.79 -21.81 -7.65
CA GLU A 75 -3.89 -22.88 -8.65
C GLU A 75 -2.53 -23.54 -8.93
N GLU A 76 -1.44 -22.75 -8.89
CA GLU A 76 -0.06 -23.24 -9.01
C GLU A 76 0.54 -23.73 -7.68
N GLY A 77 -0.28 -23.83 -6.63
CA GLY A 77 0.14 -24.30 -5.30
C GLY A 77 0.96 -23.28 -4.50
N TRP A 78 0.97 -22.01 -4.90
CA TRP A 78 1.63 -20.94 -4.18
C TRP A 78 0.67 -20.32 -3.17
N LYS A 79 1.19 -19.99 -1.99
CA LYS A 79 0.43 -19.32 -0.93
C LYS A 79 0.70 -17.83 -1.00
N SER A 80 -0.33 -17.02 -0.79
CA SER A 80 -0.18 -15.58 -0.84
C SER A 80 -1.12 -14.84 0.11
N VAL A 81 -0.72 -13.65 0.53
CA VAL A 81 -1.54 -12.71 1.30
C VAL A 81 -1.13 -11.29 0.96
N ALA A 82 -2.09 -10.37 0.98
CA ALA A 82 -1.84 -8.93 0.95
C ALA A 82 -2.46 -8.27 2.18
N THR A 83 -1.85 -7.17 2.62
CA THR A 83 -2.35 -6.35 3.73
C THR A 83 -1.87 -4.92 3.54
N GLU A 84 -2.50 -3.95 4.20
CA GLU A 84 -2.17 -2.55 4.08
C GLU A 84 -1.70 -2.00 5.44
N VAL A 85 -0.76 -1.06 5.39
CA VAL A 85 -0.28 -0.34 6.57
C VAL A 85 -0.24 1.14 6.27
N GLY A 86 -0.49 1.94 7.30
CA GLY A 86 -0.30 3.38 7.24
C GLY A 86 0.17 3.95 8.57
N GLY A 87 0.77 5.13 8.51
CA GLY A 87 1.21 5.87 9.68
C GLY A 87 2.40 6.76 9.42
N VAL A 88 2.95 7.33 10.49
CA VAL A 88 4.16 8.15 10.43
C VAL A 88 5.39 7.23 10.43
N ALA A 89 6.39 7.57 9.62
CA ALA A 89 7.58 6.75 9.39
C ALA A 89 8.33 6.33 10.67
N SER A 90 8.35 7.18 11.71
CA SER A 90 9.02 6.91 12.99
C SER A 90 8.46 5.68 13.73
N GLU A 91 7.18 5.36 13.54
CA GLU A 91 6.50 4.22 14.17
C GLU A 91 6.42 2.98 13.27
N LEU A 92 6.83 3.14 12.01
CA LEU A 92 6.44 2.25 10.94
C LEU A 92 7.15 0.89 10.95
N PRO A 93 8.47 0.77 11.25
CA PRO A 93 9.14 -0.54 11.21
C PRO A 93 8.48 -1.60 12.10
N GLN A 94 8.08 -1.21 13.32
CA GLN A 94 7.39 -2.13 14.23
C GLN A 94 5.95 -2.43 13.79
N LYS A 95 5.22 -1.43 13.26
CA LYS A 95 3.85 -1.63 12.74
C LYS A 95 3.84 -2.54 11.52
N ILE A 96 4.75 -2.33 10.56
CA ILE A 96 4.93 -3.20 9.39
C ILE A 96 5.19 -4.63 9.84
N THR A 97 6.18 -4.82 10.71
CA THR A 97 6.57 -6.16 11.17
C THR A 97 5.39 -6.90 11.80
N ARG A 98 4.61 -6.23 12.67
CA ARG A 98 3.41 -6.83 13.29
C ARG A 98 2.33 -7.17 12.25
N ALA A 99 2.03 -6.25 11.34
CA ALA A 99 1.02 -6.46 10.30
C ALA A 99 1.40 -7.63 9.38
N LEU A 100 2.67 -7.69 8.96
CA LEU A 100 3.21 -8.70 8.08
C LEU A 100 3.18 -10.09 8.73
N VAL A 101 3.69 -10.22 9.97
CA VAL A 101 3.66 -11.50 10.70
C VAL A 101 2.22 -11.95 10.96
N GLY A 102 1.34 -11.03 11.37
CA GLY A 102 -0.08 -11.33 11.58
C GLY A 102 -0.75 -11.83 10.30
N ALA A 103 -0.57 -11.13 9.18
CA ALA A 103 -1.14 -11.52 7.89
C ALA A 103 -0.62 -12.88 7.41
N ALA A 104 0.71 -13.09 7.50
CA ALA A 104 1.34 -14.33 7.06
C ALA A 104 0.82 -15.57 7.82
N LEU A 105 0.68 -15.44 9.14
CA LEU A 105 0.17 -16.52 10.00
C LEU A 105 -1.32 -16.75 9.80
N ASN A 106 -2.13 -15.68 9.74
CA ASN A 106 -3.58 -15.78 9.59
C ASN A 106 -3.99 -16.39 8.25
N ALA A 107 -3.25 -16.08 7.18
CA ALA A 107 -3.46 -16.67 5.86
C ALA A 107 -2.79 -18.04 5.66
N GLY A 108 -2.06 -18.55 6.67
CA GLY A 108 -1.35 -19.83 6.58
C GLY A 108 -0.23 -19.84 5.53
N VAL A 109 0.29 -18.66 5.16
CA VAL A 109 1.45 -18.52 4.27
C VAL A 109 2.70 -19.05 4.97
N VAL A 110 2.83 -18.84 6.28
CA VAL A 110 3.87 -19.46 7.11
C VAL A 110 3.28 -20.09 8.37
N ASP A 111 3.99 -21.06 8.94
CA ASP A 111 3.75 -21.60 10.27
C ASP A 111 4.69 -20.93 11.29
N LYS A 112 4.37 -21.05 12.60
CA LYS A 112 5.24 -20.61 13.72
C LYS A 112 6.48 -21.51 13.93
N LYS A 113 7.08 -22.00 12.85
CA LYS A 113 8.32 -22.79 12.86
C LYS A 113 9.52 -21.85 12.77
N PRO A 114 10.62 -22.08 13.52
CA PRO A 114 11.79 -21.19 13.50
C PRO A 114 12.33 -20.91 12.09
N ARG A 115 12.40 -21.93 11.23
CA ARG A 115 12.87 -21.81 9.84
C ARG A 115 12.01 -20.86 9.01
N GLU A 116 10.68 -21.03 9.07
CA GLU A 116 9.74 -20.24 8.28
C GLU A 116 9.65 -18.79 8.77
N MET A 117 9.66 -18.61 10.11
CA MET A 117 9.70 -17.28 10.71
C MET A 117 11.00 -16.57 10.40
N HIS A 118 12.14 -17.26 10.44
CA HIS A 118 13.44 -16.68 10.05
C HIS A 118 13.42 -16.20 8.60
N ALA A 119 12.97 -17.05 7.66
CA ALA A 119 12.88 -16.69 6.25
C ALA A 119 11.96 -15.47 6.02
N LEU A 120 10.79 -15.47 6.66
CA LEU A 120 9.83 -14.36 6.60
C LEU A 120 10.45 -13.05 7.11
N MET A 121 11.10 -13.09 8.27
CA MET A 121 11.68 -11.89 8.90
C MET A 121 12.84 -11.31 8.09
N HIS A 122 13.67 -12.15 7.45
CA HIS A 122 14.73 -11.68 6.57
C HIS A 122 14.19 -11.05 5.29
N ALA A 123 13.23 -11.70 4.62
CA ALA A 123 12.56 -11.11 3.45
C ALA A 123 11.84 -9.81 3.80
N ALA A 124 11.19 -9.75 4.97
CA ALA A 124 10.55 -8.54 5.47
C ALA A 124 11.54 -7.40 5.71
N LEU A 125 12.67 -7.67 6.37
CA LEU A 125 13.69 -6.67 6.65
C LEU A 125 14.25 -6.05 5.36
N GLU A 126 14.53 -6.88 4.35
CA GLU A 126 15.01 -6.41 3.06
C GLU A 126 13.96 -5.56 2.33
N ALA A 127 12.70 -5.98 2.33
CA ALA A 127 11.60 -5.21 1.76
C ALA A 127 11.42 -3.85 2.47
N ILE A 128 11.48 -3.83 3.80
CA ILE A 128 11.38 -2.59 4.60
C ILE A 128 12.54 -1.65 4.28
N ASN A 129 13.76 -2.16 4.18
CA ASN A 129 14.94 -1.34 3.86
C ASN A 129 14.89 -0.77 2.44
N GLY A 130 14.31 -1.51 1.48
CA GLY A 130 14.08 -1.00 0.12
C GLY A 130 13.01 0.10 0.07
N PHE A 131 11.95 -0.04 0.85
CA PHE A 131 10.83 0.91 0.88
C PHE A 131 11.14 2.17 1.69
N VAL A 132 11.72 2.01 2.89
CA VAL A 132 12.06 3.08 3.82
C VAL A 132 13.50 3.53 3.60
N SER A 133 13.71 4.48 2.68
CA SER A 133 15.03 5.09 2.44
C SER A 133 15.42 6.08 3.54
N LEU A 134 16.73 6.35 3.69
CA LEU A 134 17.26 7.33 4.64
C LEU A 134 16.62 8.71 4.41
N GLY A 135 16.17 9.37 5.50
CA GLY A 135 15.60 10.71 5.46
C GLY A 135 14.07 10.79 5.52
N THR A 136 13.35 9.68 5.68
CA THR A 136 11.87 9.66 5.77
C THR A 136 11.30 9.97 7.14
N LEU A 137 12.08 10.45 8.12
CA LEU A 137 11.74 10.39 9.54
C LEU A 137 10.42 11.08 9.94
N GLU A 138 9.86 11.95 9.10
CA GLU A 138 8.56 12.62 9.32
C GLU A 138 7.53 12.40 8.19
N ALA A 139 7.80 11.48 7.25
CA ALA A 139 6.87 11.20 6.18
C ALA A 139 5.68 10.38 6.67
N SER A 140 4.48 10.74 6.22
CA SER A 140 3.30 9.87 6.25
C SER A 140 3.44 8.80 5.18
N ILE A 141 3.08 7.57 5.52
CA ILE A 141 3.22 6.41 4.66
C ILE A 141 1.88 5.71 4.55
N GLY A 142 1.53 5.28 3.33
CA GLY A 142 0.47 4.33 3.04
C GLY A 142 1.01 3.29 2.07
N ALA A 143 1.06 2.03 2.48
CA ALA A 143 1.67 0.97 1.69
C ALA A 143 0.82 -0.30 1.71
N LYS A 144 0.67 -0.92 0.53
CA LYS A 144 0.22 -2.31 0.40
C LYS A 144 1.44 -3.22 0.47
N LEU A 145 1.35 -4.24 1.30
CA LEU A 145 2.31 -5.31 1.43
C LEU A 145 1.73 -6.58 0.84
N ALA A 146 2.58 -7.38 0.22
CA ALA A 146 2.21 -8.69 -0.26
C ALA A 146 3.29 -9.71 0.08
N ILE A 147 2.86 -10.89 0.48
CA ILE A 147 3.71 -12.04 0.79
C ILE A 147 3.32 -13.16 -0.15
N VAL A 148 4.29 -13.74 -0.85
CA VAL A 148 4.08 -14.89 -1.74
C VAL A 148 5.10 -15.96 -1.38
N ARG A 149 4.64 -17.19 -1.23
CA ARG A 149 5.45 -18.35 -0.87
C ARG A 149 5.15 -19.51 -1.81
N ASN A 150 6.20 -20.19 -2.25
CA ASN A 150 6.09 -21.55 -2.78
C ASN A 150 6.87 -22.53 -1.89
N ARG A 151 7.21 -23.71 -2.42
CA ARG A 151 7.89 -24.75 -1.64
C ARG A 151 9.25 -24.31 -1.09
N ASN A 152 10.00 -23.56 -1.88
CA ASN A 152 11.43 -23.31 -1.64
C ASN A 152 11.72 -21.83 -1.34
N TRP A 153 10.82 -20.92 -1.71
CA TRP A 153 11.03 -19.48 -1.62
C TRP A 153 9.86 -18.75 -0.97
N ILE A 154 10.17 -17.67 -0.28
CA ILE A 154 9.23 -16.66 0.20
C ILE A 154 9.69 -15.28 -0.23
N ALA A 155 8.74 -14.46 -0.66
CA ALA A 155 8.96 -13.07 -1.00
C ALA A 155 8.02 -12.17 -0.20
N VAL A 156 8.54 -11.03 0.22
CA VAL A 156 7.77 -9.91 0.78
C VAL A 156 7.99 -8.72 -0.13
N SER A 157 6.91 -8.07 -0.54
CA SER A 157 6.96 -6.82 -1.28
C SER A 157 6.14 -5.74 -0.58
N MET A 158 6.51 -4.49 -0.83
CA MET A 158 5.82 -3.30 -0.35
C MET A 158 5.74 -2.32 -1.51
N VAL A 159 4.56 -1.77 -1.78
CA VAL A 159 4.34 -0.71 -2.76
C VAL A 159 3.38 0.31 -2.16
N GLY A 160 3.66 1.59 -2.36
CA GLY A 160 2.77 2.66 -1.92
C GLY A 160 3.49 3.99 -1.80
N ASP A 161 2.81 4.94 -1.17
CA ASP A 161 3.23 6.33 -1.13
C ASP A 161 3.96 6.68 0.16
N THR A 162 4.97 7.53 -0.01
CA THR A 162 5.57 8.29 1.09
C THR A 162 5.35 9.77 0.85
N ALA A 163 4.85 10.48 1.86
CA ALA A 163 4.47 11.87 1.76
C ALA A 163 5.07 12.68 2.92
N TYR A 164 5.96 13.63 2.62
CA TYR A 164 6.43 14.60 3.63
C TYR A 164 5.42 15.75 3.80
N HIS A 165 4.73 16.09 2.71
CA HIS A 165 3.72 17.14 2.65
C HIS A 165 2.66 16.75 1.61
N ALA A 166 1.46 17.33 1.65
CA ALA A 166 0.35 16.94 0.77
C ALA A 166 0.69 16.96 -0.73
N VAL A 167 1.56 17.88 -1.16
CA VAL A 167 2.03 18.01 -2.56
C VAL A 167 3.36 17.30 -2.84
N ALA A 168 4.01 16.72 -1.82
CA ALA A 168 5.30 16.05 -1.92
C ALA A 168 5.14 14.58 -1.52
N HIS A 169 4.31 13.86 -2.27
CA HIS A 169 4.17 12.41 -2.19
C HIS A 169 4.69 11.75 -3.47
N HIS A 170 5.27 10.56 -3.31
CA HIS A 170 5.70 9.74 -4.44
C HIS A 170 5.67 8.28 -4.04
N GLU A 171 5.42 7.45 -5.06
CA GLU A 171 5.44 6.01 -4.94
C GLU A 171 6.85 5.51 -4.60
N ARG A 172 6.89 4.45 -3.81
CA ARG A 172 8.08 3.69 -3.47
C ARG A 172 7.75 2.22 -3.48
N CYS A 173 8.79 1.42 -3.68
CA CYS A 173 8.69 -0.02 -3.53
C CYS A 173 9.86 -0.60 -2.76
N GLY A 174 9.62 -1.75 -2.14
CA GLY A 174 10.63 -2.58 -1.53
C GLY A 174 10.31 -4.04 -1.77
N LEU A 175 11.34 -4.87 -1.94
CA LEU A 175 11.23 -6.31 -2.17
C LEU A 175 12.33 -7.02 -1.39
N GLY A 176 11.97 -8.10 -0.72
CA GLY A 176 12.91 -9.05 -0.15
C GLY A 176 12.52 -10.47 -0.49
N VAL A 177 13.51 -11.32 -0.77
CA VAL A 177 13.31 -12.71 -1.19
C VAL A 177 14.25 -13.62 -0.42
N MET A 178 13.71 -14.70 0.15
CA MET A 178 14.46 -15.62 1.00
C MET A 178 14.09 -17.07 0.72
N HIS A 179 15.05 -17.98 0.88
CA HIS A 179 14.77 -19.42 0.87
C HIS A 179 14.00 -19.81 2.15
N ILE A 180 13.03 -20.71 2.06
CA ILE A 180 12.15 -21.05 3.20
C ILE A 180 12.11 -22.51 3.59
#